data_AF-A0A935VDC0-F1
#
_entry.id   AF-A0A935VDC0-F1
#
_cell.length_a   1.000
_cell.length_b   1.000
_cell.length_c   1.000
_cell.angle_alpha   90.00
_cell.angle_beta   90.00
_cell.angle_gamma   90.00
#
_symmetry.space_group_name_H-M   'P 1'
#
loop_
_entity.id
_entity.type
_entity.pdbx_description
1 polymer ?
#
loop_
_entity_poly.entity_id
_entity_poly.type
_entity_poly.pdbx_seq_one_letter_code
_entity_poly.pdbx_strand_id
1 'polypeptide(L)'
;MPNYNPETGIRYGTIYLNHLDSDVANDLWMNGKNVSEENAYAELKSEIERDADAIEEEVHLAISERDYPLDHDEAFMELEIEAAYNRLGYDDRDDYIDTRLELESENIQIDEPIIEGTCEGVTYMISWLGGAPLLWAFESPIISKARLCSPCVPNAGDLDSLDDDGYECYGIPDDWRRARTDPRRGSRGVGPGGSAARSAGGFQARLGPLPAGGPGRGGGAKP
;
A
#
# COMPACT_ATOMS: atom_id res chain seq x y z
N MET A 1 17.13 -7.96 -9.78
CA MET A 1 17.01 -6.50 -9.87
C MET A 1 18.12 -5.90 -9.00
N PRO A 2 18.88 -4.90 -9.47
CA PRO A 2 19.92 -4.35 -8.62
C PRO A 2 19.31 -3.41 -7.56
N ASN A 3 19.72 -3.56 -6.30
CA ASN A 3 19.22 -2.77 -5.17
C ASN A 3 19.89 -1.39 -5.08
N TYR A 4 19.74 -0.57 -6.13
CA TYR A 4 20.15 0.83 -6.17
C TYR A 4 19.13 1.68 -6.93
N ASN A 5 19.08 2.96 -6.63
CA ASN A 5 18.30 3.93 -7.38
C ASN A 5 18.98 4.19 -8.74
N PRO A 6 18.31 3.91 -9.88
CA PRO A 6 18.93 3.98 -11.20
C PRO A 6 19.32 5.41 -11.62
N GLU A 7 18.71 6.43 -11.03
CA GLU A 7 18.98 7.83 -11.34
C GLU A 7 20.19 8.37 -10.57
N THR A 8 20.27 8.05 -9.27
CA THR A 8 21.34 8.56 -8.40
C THR A 8 22.55 7.61 -8.30
N GLY A 9 22.36 6.32 -8.61
CA GLY A 9 23.35 5.27 -8.41
C GLY A 9 23.56 4.88 -6.94
N ILE A 10 22.82 5.49 -6.00
CA ILE A 10 22.93 5.22 -4.57
C ILE A 10 22.19 3.93 -4.23
N ARG A 11 22.80 3.08 -3.40
CA ARG A 11 22.19 1.82 -2.97
C ARG A 11 21.04 2.06 -2.00
N TYR A 12 20.06 1.16 -2.00
CA TYR A 12 19.06 1.16 -0.95
C TYR A 12 19.67 0.68 0.37
N GLY A 13 19.26 1.31 1.47
CA GLY A 13 19.64 0.86 2.80
C GLY A 13 18.61 -0.11 3.34
N THR A 14 19.05 -1.08 4.15
CA THR A 14 18.13 -1.95 4.89
C THR A 14 18.55 -2.08 6.33
N ILE A 15 17.56 -2.23 7.22
CA ILE A 15 17.75 -2.44 8.65
C ILE A 15 16.60 -3.31 9.18
N TYR A 16 16.90 -4.21 10.12
CA TYR A 16 15.81 -4.94 10.77
C TYR A 16 14.98 -4.01 11.66
N LEU A 17 13.66 -4.14 11.60
CA LEU A 17 12.76 -3.25 12.35
C LEU A 17 12.98 -3.37 13.87
N ASN A 18 13.44 -4.53 14.35
CA ASN A 18 13.79 -4.76 15.75
C ASN A 18 15.08 -4.04 16.20
N HIS A 19 15.85 -3.45 15.29
CA HIS A 19 17.01 -2.62 15.61
C HIS A 19 16.68 -1.12 15.64
N LEU A 20 15.43 -0.76 15.29
CA LEU A 20 14.89 0.58 15.47
C LEU A 20 14.34 0.77 16.88
N ASP A 21 14.35 2.03 17.32
CA ASP A 21 13.58 2.45 18.49
C ASP A 21 12.12 1.98 18.37
N SER A 22 11.56 1.47 19.46
CA SER A 22 10.23 0.84 19.42
C SER A 22 9.14 1.81 19.04
N ASP A 23 9.26 3.08 19.45
CA ASP A 23 8.24 4.10 19.16
C ASP A 23 8.30 4.45 17.68
N VAL A 24 9.51 4.57 17.11
CA VAL A 24 9.71 4.80 15.67
C VAL A 24 9.22 3.61 14.85
N ALA A 25 9.56 2.38 15.23
CA ALA A 25 9.10 1.18 14.53
C ALA A 25 7.56 1.10 14.50
N ASN A 26 6.91 1.40 15.63
CA ASN A 26 5.45 1.44 15.72
C ASN A 26 4.86 2.57 14.87
N ASP A 27 5.48 3.75 14.87
CA ASP A 27 5.04 4.89 14.08
C ASP A 27 5.10 4.60 12.57
N LEU A 28 6.21 4.03 12.09
CA LEU A 28 6.39 3.62 10.69
C LEU A 28 5.36 2.57 10.27
N TRP A 29 5.02 1.65 11.18
CA TRP A 29 4.03 0.60 10.93
C TRP A 29 2.61 1.17 10.85
N MET A 30 2.23 2.02 11.80
CA MET A 30 0.85 2.53 11.92
C MET A 30 0.53 3.66 10.94
N ASN A 31 1.52 4.46 10.54
CA ASN A 31 1.33 5.57 9.60
C ASN A 31 1.64 5.18 8.14
N GLY A 32 2.21 4.00 7.94
CA GLY A 32 2.45 3.46 6.60
C GLY A 32 1.18 2.94 5.94
N LYS A 33 1.23 2.85 4.62
CA LYS A 33 0.17 2.31 3.77
C LYS A 33 0.38 0.80 3.56
N ASN A 34 -0.60 -0.03 3.89
CA ASN A 34 -0.55 -1.47 3.69
C ASN A 34 -0.83 -1.83 2.22
N VAL A 35 0.23 -1.93 1.41
CA VAL A 35 0.13 -2.20 -0.02
C VAL A 35 -0.31 -3.64 -0.30
N SER A 36 0.04 -4.58 0.57
CA SER A 36 -0.41 -5.97 0.44
C SER A 36 -1.93 -6.08 0.54
N GLU A 37 -2.52 -5.38 1.49
CA GLU A 37 -3.98 -5.37 1.68
C GLU A 37 -4.68 -4.74 0.48
N GLU A 38 -4.25 -3.57 0.01
CA GLU A 38 -4.85 -2.96 -1.18
C GLU A 38 -4.77 -3.84 -2.42
N ASN A 39 -3.65 -4.52 -2.64
CA ASN A 39 -3.50 -5.45 -3.75
C ASN A 39 -4.45 -6.65 -3.60
N ALA A 40 -4.59 -7.20 -2.39
CA ALA A 40 -5.51 -8.30 -2.12
C ALA A 40 -6.98 -7.89 -2.35
N TYR A 41 -7.37 -6.71 -1.88
CA TYR A 41 -8.71 -6.15 -2.14
C TYR A 41 -8.96 -5.92 -3.64
N ALA A 42 -7.97 -5.41 -4.37
CA ALA A 42 -8.09 -5.18 -5.80
C ALA A 42 -8.20 -6.49 -6.60
N GLU A 43 -7.46 -7.52 -6.20
CA GLU A 43 -7.54 -8.86 -6.80
C GLU A 43 -8.91 -9.49 -6.54
N LEU A 44 -9.37 -9.47 -5.27
CA LEU A 44 -10.68 -9.99 -4.88
C LEU A 44 -11.81 -9.29 -5.63
N LYS A 45 -11.77 -7.96 -5.70
CA LYS A 45 -12.76 -7.19 -6.47
C LYS A 45 -12.77 -7.59 -7.95
N SER A 46 -11.59 -7.76 -8.56
CA SER A 46 -11.50 -8.20 -9.96
C SER A 46 -12.04 -9.62 -10.16
N GLU A 47 -11.95 -10.51 -9.18
CA GLU A 47 -12.53 -11.84 -9.24
C GLU A 47 -14.06 -11.77 -9.20
N ILE A 48 -14.63 -11.03 -8.23
CA ILE A 48 -16.07 -10.84 -8.08
C ILE A 48 -16.68 -10.15 -9.30
N GLU A 49 -15.99 -9.18 -9.90
CA GLU A 49 -16.43 -8.55 -11.16
C GLU A 49 -16.50 -9.56 -12.31
N ARG A 50 -15.55 -10.49 -12.41
CA ARG A 50 -15.60 -11.56 -13.44
C ARG A 50 -16.76 -12.52 -13.20
N ASP A 51 -17.07 -12.82 -11.95
CA ASP A 51 -18.22 -13.64 -11.60
C ASP A 51 -19.53 -12.94 -11.96
N ALA A 52 -19.63 -11.63 -11.71
CA ALA A 52 -20.75 -10.80 -12.13
C ALA A 52 -20.92 -10.81 -13.65
N ASP A 53 -19.83 -10.60 -14.40
CA ASP A 53 -19.85 -10.62 -15.86
C ASP A 53 -20.26 -12.01 -16.40
N ALA A 54 -19.83 -13.10 -15.74
CA ALA A 54 -20.23 -14.47 -16.11
C ALA A 54 -21.73 -14.72 -15.89
N ILE A 55 -22.34 -14.15 -14.85
CA ILE A 55 -23.80 -14.23 -14.62
C ILE A 55 -24.55 -13.53 -15.76
N GLU A 56 -24.11 -12.34 -16.15
CA GLU A 56 -24.72 -11.60 -17.27
C GLU A 56 -24.56 -12.36 -18.59
N GLU A 57 -23.38 -12.92 -18.86
CA GLU A 57 -23.12 -13.72 -20.06
C GLU A 57 -24.03 -14.97 -20.12
N GLU A 58 -24.25 -15.66 -19.00
CA GLU A 58 -25.17 -16.80 -18.94
C GLU A 58 -26.60 -16.39 -19.30
N VAL A 59 -27.09 -15.26 -18.76
CA VAL A 59 -28.41 -14.72 -19.09
C VAL A 59 -28.49 -14.37 -20.58
N HIS A 60 -27.45 -13.72 -21.12
CA HIS A 60 -27.35 -13.42 -22.54
C HIS A 60 -27.49 -14.66 -23.42
N LEU A 61 -26.75 -15.72 -23.09
CA LEU A 61 -26.81 -16.99 -23.82
C LEU A 61 -28.21 -17.60 -23.73
N ALA A 62 -28.78 -17.68 -22.53
CA ALA A 62 -30.12 -18.26 -22.31
C ALA A 62 -31.23 -17.51 -23.06
N ILE A 63 -31.16 -16.18 -23.17
CA ILE A 63 -32.10 -15.39 -23.96
C ILE A 63 -31.90 -15.66 -25.45
N SER A 64 -30.64 -15.72 -25.92
CA SER A 64 -30.32 -15.96 -27.32
C SER A 64 -30.82 -17.33 -27.82
N GLU A 65 -30.85 -18.34 -26.96
CA GLU A 65 -31.33 -19.69 -27.29
C GLU A 65 -32.85 -19.81 -27.37
N ARG A 66 -33.61 -18.87 -26.80
CA ARG A 66 -35.08 -18.93 -26.77
C ARG A 66 -35.78 -18.63 -28.11
N ASP A 67 -35.01 -18.41 -29.18
CA ASP A 67 -35.46 -18.29 -30.58
C ASP A 67 -36.62 -17.28 -30.77
N TYR A 68 -36.63 -16.22 -29.96
CA TYR A 68 -37.59 -15.14 -30.11
C TYR A 68 -37.16 -14.21 -31.24
N PRO A 69 -38.03 -13.89 -32.23
CA PRO A 69 -37.77 -12.88 -33.26
C PRO A 69 -37.85 -11.45 -32.69
N LEU A 70 -37.50 -11.27 -31.41
CA LEU A 70 -37.37 -9.99 -30.77
C LEU A 70 -36.02 -9.43 -31.19
N ASP A 71 -36.04 -8.46 -32.11
CA ASP A 71 -34.93 -7.54 -32.31
C ASP A 71 -34.47 -7.08 -30.92
N HIS A 72 -33.25 -7.47 -30.52
CA HIS A 72 -32.55 -7.20 -29.26
C HIS A 72 -33.18 -6.10 -28.39
N ASP A 73 -34.23 -6.43 -27.64
CA ASP A 73 -34.85 -5.48 -26.72
C ASP A 73 -33.96 -5.41 -25.48
N GLU A 74 -33.06 -4.42 -25.45
CA GLU A 74 -32.15 -4.15 -24.34
C GLU A 74 -32.90 -4.09 -22.99
N ALA A 75 -34.15 -3.60 -22.98
CA ALA A 75 -34.94 -3.52 -21.76
C ALA A 75 -35.38 -4.89 -21.24
N PHE A 76 -35.64 -5.86 -22.14
CA PHE A 76 -35.96 -7.23 -21.73
C PHE A 76 -34.74 -7.93 -21.14
N MET A 77 -33.56 -7.69 -21.72
CA MET A 77 -32.30 -8.23 -21.25
C MET A 77 -31.92 -7.69 -19.86
N GLU A 78 -32.05 -6.38 -19.66
CA GLU A 78 -31.82 -5.74 -18.37
C GLU A 78 -32.74 -6.33 -17.28
N LEU A 79 -34.03 -6.55 -17.58
CA LEU A 79 -34.97 -7.19 -16.65
C LEU A 79 -34.61 -8.63 -16.30
N GLU A 80 -34.12 -9.42 -17.25
CA GLU A 80 -33.69 -10.81 -16.99
C GLU A 80 -32.38 -10.88 -16.19
N ILE A 81 -31.46 -9.92 -16.42
CA ILE A 81 -30.24 -9.74 -15.62
C ILE A 81 -30.61 -9.34 -14.18
N GLU A 82 -31.47 -8.32 -14.01
CA GLU A 82 -31.97 -7.90 -12.70
C GLU A 82 -32.67 -9.07 -11.99
N ALA A 83 -33.47 -9.86 -12.71
CA ALA A 83 -34.09 -11.06 -12.16
C ALA A 83 -33.05 -12.13 -11.77
N ALA A 84 -31.89 -12.21 -12.42
CA ALA A 84 -30.80 -13.12 -12.07
C ALA A 84 -30.15 -12.75 -10.74
N TYR A 85 -29.82 -11.47 -10.53
CA TYR A 85 -29.30 -10.98 -9.26
C TYR A 85 -30.33 -11.13 -8.12
N ASN A 86 -31.59 -10.81 -8.38
CA ASN A 86 -32.68 -11.00 -7.41
C ASN A 86 -32.84 -12.46 -6.98
N ARG A 87 -32.63 -13.44 -7.88
CA ARG A 87 -32.65 -14.88 -7.53
C ARG A 87 -31.51 -15.27 -6.59
N LEU A 88 -30.39 -14.58 -6.68
CA LEU A 88 -29.23 -14.75 -5.79
C LEU A 88 -29.39 -13.97 -4.47
N GLY A 89 -30.42 -13.14 -4.35
CA GLY A 89 -30.72 -12.35 -3.16
C GLY A 89 -30.08 -10.97 -3.13
N TYR A 90 -29.69 -10.44 -4.30
CA TYR A 90 -29.10 -9.11 -4.47
C TYR A 90 -30.03 -8.22 -5.28
N ASP A 91 -30.05 -6.92 -4.99
CA ASP A 91 -30.93 -5.96 -5.67
C ASP A 91 -30.49 -5.75 -7.13
N ASP A 92 -29.18 -5.64 -7.37
CA ASP A 92 -28.56 -5.48 -8.69
C ASP A 92 -27.10 -5.96 -8.70
N ARG A 93 -26.37 -5.66 -9.80
CA ARG A 93 -24.96 -6.00 -9.98
C ARG A 93 -24.05 -5.31 -8.96
N ASP A 94 -24.30 -4.03 -8.67
CA ASP A 94 -23.43 -3.26 -7.77
C ASP A 94 -23.63 -3.75 -6.33
N ASP A 95 -24.88 -4.03 -5.92
CA ASP A 95 -25.19 -4.67 -4.63
C ASP A 95 -24.55 -6.06 -4.49
N TYR A 96 -24.55 -6.86 -5.57
CA TYR A 96 -23.82 -8.13 -5.60
C TYR A 96 -22.33 -7.95 -5.35
N ILE A 97 -21.68 -7.04 -6.08
CA ILE A 97 -20.23 -6.80 -5.97
C ILE A 97 -19.88 -6.28 -4.58
N ASP A 98 -20.57 -5.23 -4.11
CA ASP A 98 -20.28 -4.58 -2.84
C ASP A 98 -20.51 -5.52 -1.65
N THR A 99 -21.65 -6.23 -1.61
CA THR A 99 -21.96 -7.19 -0.54
C THR A 99 -20.98 -8.36 -0.51
N ARG A 100 -20.64 -8.92 -1.68
CA ARG A 100 -19.66 -10.01 -1.78
C ARG A 100 -18.28 -9.55 -1.34
N LEU A 101 -17.85 -8.36 -1.78
CA LEU A 101 -16.57 -7.79 -1.44
C LEU A 101 -16.47 -7.52 0.07
N GLU A 102 -17.50 -6.95 0.68
CA GLU A 102 -17.57 -6.74 2.13
C GLU A 102 -17.39 -8.07 2.89
N LEU A 103 -18.20 -9.08 2.58
CA LEU A 103 -18.18 -10.38 3.26
C LEU A 103 -16.88 -11.17 3.05
N GLU A 104 -16.35 -11.19 1.84
CA GLU A 104 -15.14 -11.97 1.53
C GLU A 104 -13.87 -11.28 2.00
N SER A 105 -13.85 -9.95 2.01
CA SER A 105 -12.70 -9.19 2.48
C SER A 105 -12.38 -9.39 3.96
N GLU A 106 -13.39 -9.65 4.80
CA GLU A 106 -13.19 -10.00 6.22
C GLU A 106 -12.32 -11.26 6.41
N ASN A 107 -12.24 -12.11 5.39
CA ASN A 107 -11.45 -13.35 5.43
C ASN A 107 -10.02 -13.16 4.90
N ILE A 108 -9.65 -11.97 4.42
CA ILE A 108 -8.30 -11.69 3.97
C ILE A 108 -7.36 -11.69 5.18
N GLN A 109 -6.42 -12.63 5.20
CA GLN A 109 -5.36 -12.72 6.21
C GLN A 109 -4.01 -12.57 5.54
N ILE A 110 -3.26 -11.56 5.95
CA ILE A 110 -1.93 -11.25 5.43
C ILE A 110 -0.96 -11.31 6.60
N ASP A 111 -0.23 -12.41 6.71
CA ASP A 111 0.71 -12.63 7.81
C ASP A 111 1.92 -11.69 7.72
N GLU A 112 2.37 -11.40 6.50
CA GLU A 112 3.60 -10.65 6.21
C GLU A 112 3.29 -9.44 5.30
N PRO A 113 2.56 -8.41 5.79
CA PRO A 113 2.16 -7.29 4.95
C PRO A 113 3.37 -6.45 4.53
N ILE A 114 3.29 -5.91 3.32
CA ILE A 114 4.20 -4.91 2.79
C ILE A 114 3.61 -3.54 3.09
N ILE A 115 4.36 -2.74 3.85
CA ILE A 115 3.94 -1.40 4.27
C ILE A 115 4.87 -0.38 3.66
N GLU A 116 4.32 0.64 2.99
CA GLU A 116 5.09 1.71 2.36
C GLU A 116 4.75 3.07 2.94
N GLY A 117 5.71 3.99 2.99
CA GLY A 117 5.43 5.33 3.52
C GLY A 117 6.57 6.31 3.38
N THR A 118 6.36 7.51 3.93
CA THR A 118 7.39 8.54 4.04
C THR A 118 7.39 9.12 5.44
N CYS A 119 8.54 9.09 6.11
CA CYS A 119 8.71 9.66 7.45
C CYS A 119 10.02 10.44 7.51
N GLU A 120 9.97 11.70 7.97
CA GLU A 120 11.15 12.59 8.10
C GLU A 120 11.98 12.72 6.80
N GLY A 121 11.31 12.62 5.64
CA GLY A 121 11.94 12.67 4.31
C GLY A 121 12.56 11.34 3.85
N VAL A 122 12.43 10.27 4.63
CA VAL A 122 12.81 8.92 4.24
C VAL A 122 11.62 8.23 3.58
N THR A 123 11.73 7.89 2.31
CA THR A 123 10.79 7.00 1.61
C THR A 123 11.18 5.57 1.92
N TYR A 124 10.26 4.83 2.54
CA TYR A 124 10.55 3.50 3.08
C TYR A 124 9.52 2.45 2.68
N MET A 125 9.94 1.19 2.80
CA MET A 125 9.08 0.01 2.74
C MET A 125 9.46 -0.96 3.85
N ILE A 126 8.48 -1.53 4.53
CA ILE A 126 8.65 -2.64 5.46
C ILE A 126 8.22 -3.90 4.71
N SER A 127 9.12 -4.87 4.61
CA SER A 127 8.84 -6.20 4.07
C SER A 127 9.33 -7.27 5.03
N TRP A 128 9.13 -8.55 4.70
CA TRP A 128 9.54 -9.65 5.55
C TRP A 128 10.67 -10.46 4.92
N LEU A 129 11.63 -10.87 5.74
CA LEU A 129 12.72 -11.76 5.33
C LEU A 129 12.91 -12.84 6.39
N GLY A 130 12.42 -14.05 6.09
CA GLY A 130 12.52 -15.19 7.01
C GLY A 130 11.77 -14.97 8.33
N GLY A 131 10.57 -14.38 8.27
CA GLY A 131 9.75 -14.10 9.45
C GLY A 131 10.21 -12.90 10.30
N ALA A 132 11.16 -12.10 9.80
CA ALA A 132 11.60 -10.87 10.45
C ALA A 132 11.26 -9.65 9.58
N PRO A 133 10.63 -8.60 10.13
CA PRO A 133 10.36 -7.37 9.40
C PRO A 133 11.66 -6.59 9.14
N LEU A 134 11.83 -6.18 7.90
CA LEU A 134 12.97 -5.48 7.35
C LEU A 134 12.50 -4.13 6.79
N LEU A 135 13.04 -3.04 7.31
CA LEU A 135 12.84 -1.70 6.77
C LEU A 135 13.84 -1.47 5.63
N TRP A 136 13.33 -0.99 4.51
CA TRP A 136 14.07 -0.51 3.35
C TRP A 136 14.02 1.01 3.30
N ALA A 137 15.15 1.66 3.08
CA ALA A 137 15.25 3.08 2.78
C ALA A 137 15.56 3.24 1.28
N PHE A 138 14.55 3.67 0.52
CA PHE A 138 14.66 3.85 -0.94
C PHE A 138 15.15 5.25 -1.32
N GLU A 139 14.75 6.26 -0.55
CA GLU A 139 15.21 7.63 -0.68
C GLU A 139 15.32 8.23 0.72
N SER A 140 16.34 9.04 0.95
CA SER A 140 16.59 9.65 2.25
C SER A 140 17.46 10.89 2.10
N PRO A 141 17.24 11.95 2.91
CA PRO A 141 18.19 13.07 2.99
C PRO A 141 19.54 12.67 3.61
N ILE A 142 19.61 11.49 4.23
CA ILE A 142 20.79 10.97 4.90
C ILE A 142 21.44 9.90 4.01
N ILE A 143 22.71 10.08 3.71
CA ILE A 143 23.55 9.07 3.06
C ILE A 143 24.45 8.45 4.12
N SER A 144 24.45 7.13 4.20
CA SER A 144 25.30 6.35 5.09
C SER A 144 26.28 5.52 4.29
N LYS A 145 27.38 5.12 4.94
CA LYS A 145 28.28 4.10 4.41
C LYS A 145 28.12 2.82 5.21
N ALA A 146 27.85 1.73 4.51
CA ALA A 146 27.51 0.45 5.10
C ALA A 146 28.16 -0.69 4.33
N ARG A 147 28.32 -1.84 5.00
CA ARG A 147 28.64 -3.08 4.30
C ARG A 147 27.49 -3.50 3.40
N LEU A 148 27.78 -4.28 2.37
CA LEU A 148 26.70 -4.86 1.57
C LEU A 148 26.00 -5.96 2.36
N CYS A 149 24.68 -6.04 2.24
CA CYS A 149 23.92 -7.14 2.79
C CYS A 149 24.38 -8.48 2.20
N SER A 150 24.36 -9.50 3.08
CA SER A 150 24.50 -10.92 2.74
C SER A 150 23.38 -11.36 1.76
N PRO A 151 23.47 -12.54 1.09
CA PRO A 151 22.92 -12.75 -0.25
C PRO A 151 21.40 -12.62 -0.38
N CYS A 152 20.67 -12.55 0.73
CA CYS A 152 19.23 -12.33 0.77
C CYS A 152 18.81 -10.96 0.20
N VAL A 153 19.67 -9.95 0.33
CA VAL A 153 19.39 -8.60 -0.20
C VAL A 153 20.61 -8.09 -0.98
N PRO A 154 20.90 -8.70 -2.14
CA PRO A 154 22.17 -8.49 -2.82
C PRO A 154 22.34 -7.02 -3.21
N ASN A 155 23.50 -6.45 -2.93
CA ASN A 155 23.88 -5.08 -3.29
C ASN A 155 23.12 -3.94 -2.56
N ALA A 156 22.29 -4.23 -1.55
CA ALA A 156 21.81 -3.21 -0.61
C ALA A 156 22.85 -2.93 0.49
N GLY A 157 22.79 -1.76 1.12
CA GLY A 157 23.61 -1.41 2.29
C GLY A 157 22.97 -1.90 3.59
N ASP A 158 23.72 -2.67 4.37
CA ASP A 158 23.34 -3.16 5.69
C ASP A 158 23.53 -2.05 6.73
N LEU A 159 22.45 -1.32 7.04
CA LEU A 159 22.48 -0.22 7.99
C LEU A 159 22.73 -0.69 9.43
N ASP A 160 22.70 -1.99 9.73
CA ASP A 160 23.16 -2.53 11.03
C ASP A 160 24.68 -2.68 11.13
N SER A 161 25.34 -2.70 9.97
CA SER A 161 26.77 -2.87 9.79
C SER A 161 27.40 -1.65 9.10
N LEU A 162 27.24 -0.47 9.73
CA LEU A 162 27.88 0.77 9.29
C LEU A 162 29.41 0.60 9.22
N ASP A 163 30.01 1.11 8.15
CA ASP A 163 31.43 0.96 7.85
C ASP A 163 31.91 2.21 7.10
N ASP A 164 32.90 2.92 7.62
CA ASP A 164 33.43 4.17 7.04
C ASP A 164 34.06 3.95 5.66
N ASP A 165 34.58 2.74 5.42
CA ASP A 165 35.12 2.26 4.14
C ASP A 165 34.07 1.48 3.33
N GLY A 166 32.81 1.47 3.80
CA GLY A 166 31.69 0.80 3.17
C GLY A 166 31.17 1.49 1.90
N TYR A 167 30.09 0.94 1.36
CA TYR A 167 29.42 1.46 0.18
C TYR A 167 28.37 2.50 0.58
N GLU A 168 28.22 3.53 -0.25
CA GLU A 168 27.19 4.55 -0.06
C GLU A 168 25.80 3.98 -0.33
N CYS A 169 24.90 4.19 0.63
CA CYS A 169 23.50 3.84 0.55
C CYS A 169 22.63 4.91 1.23
N TYR A 170 21.33 4.91 0.93
CA TYR A 170 20.37 5.71 1.69
C TYR A 170 20.32 5.23 3.13
N GLY A 171 20.45 6.17 4.05
CA GLY A 171 20.43 5.93 5.50
C GLY A 171 19.12 6.31 6.15
N ILE A 172 19.08 6.18 7.47
CA ILE A 172 17.97 6.61 8.32
C ILE A 172 18.51 7.58 9.39
N PRO A 173 17.66 8.41 10.00
CA PRO A 173 18.05 9.23 11.14
C PRO A 173 18.68 8.40 12.27
N ASP A 174 19.70 8.96 12.92
CA ASP A 174 20.44 8.25 13.96
C ASP A 174 19.57 7.97 15.20
N ASP A 175 18.59 8.83 15.47
CA ASP A 175 17.64 8.69 16.57
C ASP A 175 16.55 7.65 16.30
N TRP A 176 16.39 7.19 15.06
CA TRP A 176 15.56 6.02 14.75
C TRP A 176 16.18 4.72 15.23
N ARG A 177 17.51 4.69 15.39
CA ARG A 177 18.22 3.50 15.84
C ARG A 177 18.00 3.35 17.32
N ARG A 178 17.85 2.10 17.80
CA ARG A 178 17.89 1.87 19.25
C ARG A 178 19.18 2.46 19.79
N ALA A 179 19.04 3.28 20.82
CA ALA A 179 20.19 3.67 21.61
C ALA A 179 20.90 2.38 22.04
N ARG A 180 22.02 2.05 21.38
CA ARG A 180 22.89 0.99 21.88
C ARG A 180 23.26 1.46 23.27
N THR A 181 22.67 0.85 24.29
CA THR A 181 23.14 0.90 25.67
C THR A 181 24.50 0.20 25.64
N ASP A 182 25.50 0.90 25.10
CA ASP A 182 26.87 0.49 25.17
C ASP A 182 27.30 0.78 26.61
N PRO A 183 27.45 -0.25 27.47
CA PRO A 183 27.87 -0.03 28.85
C PRO A 183 29.29 0.57 28.93
N ARG A 184 30.04 0.59 27.82
CA ARG A 184 31.39 1.17 27.74
C ARG A 184 31.40 2.61 27.27
N ARG A 185 30.30 3.12 26.68
CA ARG A 185 30.13 4.55 26.42
C ARG A 185 29.68 5.20 27.73
N GLY A 186 30.60 5.24 28.69
CA GLY A 186 30.39 5.83 30.01
C GLY A 186 29.66 7.15 29.87
N SER A 187 28.60 7.29 30.66
CA SER A 187 27.72 8.45 30.74
C SER A 187 28.48 9.78 30.69
N ARG A 188 28.75 10.30 29.49
CA ARG A 188 29.01 11.73 29.35
C ARG A 188 27.67 12.37 29.60
N GLY A 189 27.50 12.89 30.81
CA GLY A 189 26.26 13.42 31.34
C GLY A 189 25.50 14.22 30.28
N VAL A 190 24.39 13.66 29.81
CA VAL A 190 23.37 14.43 29.13
C VAL A 190 22.79 15.32 30.22
N GLY A 191 23.19 16.59 30.20
CA GLY A 191 22.63 17.60 31.08
C GLY A 191 21.11 17.67 30.88
N PRO A 192 20.32 17.90 31.93
CA PRO A 192 18.88 18.09 31.81
C PRO A 192 18.65 19.42 31.08
N GLY A 193 18.42 19.37 29.77
CA GLY A 193 18.25 20.60 29.00
C GLY A 193 17.73 20.36 27.60
N GLY A 194 16.41 20.46 27.44
CA GLY A 194 15.79 20.66 26.13
C GLY A 194 14.85 19.53 25.73
N SER A 195 13.64 19.52 26.30
CA SER A 195 12.47 19.01 25.58
C SER A 195 12.31 19.90 24.35
N ALA A 196 12.86 19.47 23.21
CA ALA A 196 12.55 20.07 21.93
C ALA A 196 11.14 19.60 21.58
N ALA A 197 10.20 20.54 21.68
CA ALA A 197 8.87 20.38 21.12
C ALA A 197 9.03 19.92 19.67
N ARG A 198 8.58 18.70 19.37
CA ARG A 198 8.36 18.26 17.99
C ARG A 198 7.31 19.20 17.41
N SER A 199 7.78 20.25 16.73
CA SER A 199 6.92 21.09 15.93
C SER A 199 6.36 20.20 14.83
N ALA A 200 5.05 19.99 14.84
CA ALA A 200 4.29 19.55 13.69
C ALA A 200 4.52 20.56 12.57
N GLY A 201 5.61 20.39 11.83
CA GLY A 201 5.86 21.08 10.58
C GLY A 201 4.86 20.53 9.59
N GLY A 202 3.69 21.18 9.50
CA GLY A 202 2.72 20.91 8.46
C GLY A 202 3.38 21.09 7.11
N PHE A 203 3.79 19.97 6.52
CA PHE A 203 4.16 19.92 5.12
C PHE A 203 2.86 20.07 4.33
N GLN A 204 2.56 21.30 3.92
CA GLN A 204 1.51 21.55 2.94
C GLN A 204 1.94 20.91 1.62
N ALA A 205 1.55 19.65 1.41
CA ALA A 205 1.33 19.15 0.07
C ALA A 205 0.33 20.13 -0.59
N ARG A 206 0.81 20.88 -1.58
CA ARG A 206 -0.04 21.65 -2.47
C ARG A 206 -0.88 20.66 -3.28
N LEU A 207 -2.01 20.25 -2.71
CA LEU A 207 -3.12 19.74 -3.50
C LEU A 207 -3.56 20.89 -4.40
N GLY A 208 -3.23 20.76 -5.69
CA GLY A 208 -3.82 21.62 -6.72
C GLY A 208 -5.36 21.54 -6.64
N PRO A 209 -6.07 22.60 -7.01
CA PRO A 209 -7.52 22.62 -6.95
C PRO A 209 -8.10 21.46 -7.77
N LEU A 210 -8.92 20.63 -7.11
CA LEU A 210 -9.79 19.66 -7.77
C LEU A 210 -10.68 20.42 -8.78
N PRO A 211 -10.82 19.95 -10.02
CA PRO A 211 -11.75 20.54 -10.97
C PRO A 211 -13.18 20.42 -10.40
N ALA A 212 -13.86 21.56 -10.28
CA ALA A 212 -15.26 21.62 -9.90
C ALA A 212 -16.11 20.90 -10.96
N GLY A 213 -16.53 19.67 -10.67
CA GLY A 213 -17.62 19.00 -11.36
C GLY A 213 -18.94 19.68 -10.99
N GLY A 214 -19.52 20.42 -11.94
CA GLY A 214 -20.87 20.95 -11.86
C GLY A 214 -21.84 20.11 -12.71
N PRO A 215 -23.06 19.82 -12.23
CA PRO A 215 -23.99 18.90 -12.89
C PRO A 215 -24.78 19.61 -14.00
N GLY A 216 -24.68 19.11 -15.23
CA GLY A 216 -25.55 19.50 -16.34
C GLY A 216 -26.71 18.53 -16.51
N ARG A 217 -27.73 18.60 -15.63
CA ARG A 217 -29.04 17.95 -15.89
C ARG A 217 -29.77 18.75 -16.98
N GLY A 218 -29.67 18.29 -18.23
CA GLY A 218 -30.50 18.77 -19.34
C GLY A 218 -31.87 18.11 -19.30
N GLY A 219 -32.86 18.80 -18.73
CA GLY A 219 -34.27 18.46 -18.88
C GLY A 219 -34.76 18.80 -20.28
N GLY A 220 -35.00 17.77 -21.10
CA GLY A 220 -35.68 17.88 -22.38
C GLY A 220 -37.13 17.41 -22.27
N ALA A 221 -38.05 18.33 -21.97
CA ALA A 221 -39.47 18.12 -22.22
C ALA A 221 -39.79 18.61 -23.64
N LYS A 222 -40.48 17.79 -24.45
CA LYS A 222 -41.22 18.29 -25.60
C LYS A 222 -42.56 17.54 -25.79
N PRO A 223 -43.57 18.27 -26.32
CA PRO A 223 -44.99 17.92 -26.31
C PRO A 223 -45.41 16.91 -27.38
#